data_AF-W9R2Q2-F1
#
_entry.id   AF-W9R2Q2-F1
#
_cell.length_a   1.000
_cell.length_b   1.000
_cell.length_c   1.000
_cell.angle_alpha   90.00
_cell.angle_beta   90.00
_cell.angle_gamma   90.00
#
_symmetry.space_group_name_H-M   'P 1'
#
loop_
_entity.id
_entity.type
_entity.pdbx_description
1 polymer ?
#
loop_
_entity_poly.entity_id
_entity_poly.type
_entity_poly.pdbx_seq_one_letter_code
_entity_poly.pdbx_strand_id
1 'polypeptide(L)'
;MAAIYSLYIINKSGGLIFYKDYGSAGRMDTNDSLRVASLWHSMHAISQQLSPVSGCSGIELLQADSFDLHCFQSLTGTKFFVVCEPGTQHMEGLLKFIYELYTDYVLKNPFYEMEMPIRCELFDINLTQAVQKDRNPSSSIWWVVGSPYCASAQDGADSDEDDHQQSRKHGRKELRN
;
A
#
# COMPACT_ATOMS: atom_id res chain seq x y z
N MET A 1 -2.52 23.73 4.67
CA MET A 1 -2.80 23.17 3.34
C MET A 1 -1.69 22.16 3.14
N ALA A 2 -1.99 20.86 3.19
CA ALA A 2 -0.95 19.83 3.23
C ALA A 2 0.04 19.98 2.06
N ALA A 3 1.26 20.41 2.36
CA ALA A 3 2.32 20.50 1.37
C ALA A 3 3.09 19.18 1.39
N ILE A 4 2.94 18.37 0.35
CA ILE A 4 3.84 17.24 0.09
C ILE A 4 5.12 17.82 -0.52
N TYR A 5 6.26 17.56 0.13
CA TYR A 5 7.57 18.02 -0.32
C TYR A 5 8.17 17.03 -1.31
N SER A 6 8.21 15.75 -0.97
CA SER A 6 8.83 14.73 -1.83
C SER A 6 8.25 13.34 -1.58
N LEU A 7 8.38 12.48 -2.59
CA LEU A 7 7.98 11.08 -2.58
C LEU A 7 9.18 10.20 -2.95
N TYR A 8 9.31 9.09 -2.22
CA TYR A 8 10.34 8.08 -2.45
C TYR A 8 9.69 6.70 -2.54
N ILE A 9 10.22 5.89 -3.45
CA ILE A 9 9.90 4.46 -3.54
C ILE A 9 11.20 3.68 -3.48
N ILE A 10 11.31 2.81 -2.49
CA ILE A 10 12.47 1.96 -2.24
C ILE A 10 12.08 0.51 -2.46
N ASN A 11 12.92 -0.23 -3.18
CA ASN A 11 12.77 -1.67 -3.32
C ASN A 11 13.00 -2.41 -1.99
N LYS A 12 12.76 -3.72 -2.02
CA LYS A 12 12.99 -4.61 -0.86
C LYS A 12 14.45 -4.63 -0.40
N SER A 13 15.39 -4.39 -1.31
CA SER A 13 16.84 -4.42 -1.08
C SER A 13 17.41 -3.09 -0.54
N GLY A 14 16.58 -2.05 -0.36
CA GLY A 14 17.01 -0.74 0.13
C GLY A 14 17.48 0.24 -0.95
N GLY A 15 17.39 -0.15 -2.22
CA GLY A 15 17.67 0.71 -3.37
C GLY A 15 16.51 1.62 -3.72
N LEU A 16 16.81 2.89 -3.98
CA LEU A 16 15.85 3.87 -4.49
C LEU A 16 15.49 3.54 -5.95
N ILE A 17 14.21 3.27 -6.21
CA ILE A 17 13.72 3.01 -7.57
C ILE A 17 12.93 4.18 -8.15
N PHE A 18 12.45 5.10 -7.30
CA PHE A 18 11.78 6.32 -7.75
C PHE A 18 11.90 7.44 -6.73
N TYR A 19 12.13 8.65 -7.23
CA TYR A 19 12.19 9.88 -6.43
C TYR A 19 11.49 11.00 -7.18
N LYS A 20 10.59 11.70 -6.51
CA LYS A 20 9.92 12.89 -7.03
C LYS A 20 9.93 13.99 -5.99
N ASP A 21 10.37 15.16 -6.44
CA ASP A 21 10.33 16.39 -5.67
C ASP A 21 9.14 17.24 -6.14
N TYR A 22 8.32 17.67 -5.18
CA TYR A 22 7.15 18.54 -5.38
C TYR A 22 7.32 19.90 -4.70
N GLY A 23 8.37 20.07 -3.89
CA GLY A 23 8.64 21.27 -3.11
C GLY A 23 9.60 22.22 -3.80
N SER A 24 9.64 23.47 -3.30
CA SER A 24 10.59 24.49 -3.75
C SER A 24 11.83 24.61 -2.86
N ALA A 25 11.92 23.79 -1.80
CA ALA A 25 12.87 23.96 -0.69
C ALA A 25 14.29 23.39 -0.95
N GLY A 26 14.71 23.36 -2.22
CA GLY A 26 16.02 22.86 -2.62
C GLY A 26 15.95 21.38 -2.98
N ARG A 27 16.05 21.12 -4.29
CA ARG A 27 16.07 19.77 -4.84
C ARG A 27 17.30 19.04 -4.33
N MET A 28 17.11 17.93 -3.62
CA MET A 28 18.21 17.04 -3.26
C MET A 28 18.88 16.52 -4.53
N ASP A 29 20.20 16.43 -4.51
CA ASP A 29 20.93 15.81 -5.61
C ASP A 29 20.61 14.30 -5.67
N THR A 30 20.96 13.67 -6.79
CA THR A 30 20.65 12.25 -6.99
C THR A 30 21.35 11.37 -5.94
N ASN A 31 22.62 11.64 -5.61
CA ASN A 31 23.36 10.84 -4.65
C ASN A 31 22.80 10.96 -3.24
N ASP A 32 22.37 12.15 -2.84
CA ASP A 32 21.78 12.39 -1.54
C ASP A 32 20.43 11.70 -1.41
N SER A 33 19.61 11.70 -2.47
CA SER A 33 18.36 10.93 -2.50
C SER A 33 18.61 9.42 -2.34
N LEU A 34 19.66 8.87 -2.98
CA LEU A 34 20.07 7.47 -2.84
C LEU A 34 20.52 7.15 -1.39
N ARG A 35 21.27 8.05 -0.78
CA ARG A 35 21.73 7.91 0.62
C ARG A 35 20.55 7.94 1.59
N VAL A 36 19.65 8.92 1.45
CA VAL A 36 18.45 9.04 2.30
C VAL A 36 17.60 7.78 2.20
N ALA A 37 17.41 7.25 0.99
CA ALA A 37 16.66 6.01 0.80
C ALA A 37 17.31 4.83 1.55
N SER A 38 18.62 4.67 1.41
CA SER A 38 19.37 3.58 2.07
C SER A 38 19.35 3.71 3.60
N LEU A 39 19.43 4.94 4.11
CA LEU A 39 19.33 5.24 5.53
C LEU A 39 17.93 4.93 6.06
N TRP A 40 16.89 5.37 5.34
CA TRP A 40 15.50 5.07 5.69
C TRP A 40 15.27 3.55 5.77
N HIS A 41 15.74 2.81 4.77
CA HIS A 41 15.62 1.36 4.74
C HIS A 41 16.23 0.69 5.99
N SER A 42 17.44 1.12 6.36
CA SER A 42 18.15 0.60 7.54
C SER A 42 17.42 0.97 8.83
N MET A 43 17.00 2.22 8.96
CA MET A 43 16.26 2.72 10.12
C MET A 43 14.94 1.99 10.32
N HIS A 44 14.20 1.76 9.23
CA HIS A 44 12.95 0.99 9.23
C HIS A 44 13.17 -0.44 9.74
N ALA A 45 14.22 -1.11 9.28
CA ALA A 45 14.55 -2.46 9.73
C ALA A 45 14.97 -2.51 11.21
N ILE A 46 15.75 -1.53 11.68
CA ILE A 46 16.16 -1.43 13.09
C ILE A 46 14.94 -1.24 13.99
N SER A 47 13.98 -0.41 13.58
CA SER A 47 12.76 -0.17 14.37
C SER A 47 11.95 -1.44 14.66
N GLN A 48 11.96 -2.41 13.73
CA GLN A 48 11.30 -3.70 13.92
C GLN A 48 11.95 -4.52 15.03
N GLN A 49 13.28 -4.45 15.16
CA GLN A 49 14.05 -5.15 16.19
C GLN A 49 13.94 -4.48 17.57
N LEU A 50 13.71 -3.17 17.59
CA LEU A 50 13.51 -2.41 18.83
C LEU A 50 12.12 -2.61 19.44
N SER A 51 11.15 -3.05 18.65
CA SER A 51 9.78 -3.27 19.15
C SER A 51 9.75 -4.37 20.22
N PRO A 52 9.21 -4.10 21.42
CA PRO A 52 9.04 -5.12 22.45
C PRO A 52 7.88 -6.08 22.14
N VAL A 53 7.06 -5.77 21.12
CA VAL A 53 5.89 -6.54 20.72
C VAL A 53 6.13 -7.20 19.37
N SER A 54 5.74 -8.47 19.25
CA SER A 54 5.76 -9.22 17.99
C SER A 54 4.77 -8.62 16.98
N GLY A 55 5.13 -8.67 15.69
CA GLY A 55 4.28 -8.16 14.61
C GLY A 55 4.49 -6.68 14.24
N CYS A 56 5.58 -6.06 14.68
CA CYS A 56 5.95 -4.71 14.23
C CYS A 56 6.33 -4.71 12.74
N SER A 57 5.63 -3.89 11.94
CA SER A 57 5.87 -3.65 10.51
C SER A 57 7.01 -2.67 10.24
N GLY A 58 7.48 -1.94 11.26
CA GLY A 58 8.55 -0.95 11.20
C GLY A 58 8.03 0.47 11.41
N ILE A 59 8.65 1.46 10.77
CA ILE A 59 8.27 2.86 10.93
C ILE A 59 7.15 3.21 9.94
N GLU A 60 5.99 3.61 10.45
CA GLU A 60 4.85 4.08 9.66
C GLU A 60 4.75 5.62 9.64
N LEU A 61 5.22 6.26 10.71
CA LEU A 61 5.23 7.71 10.88
C LEU A 61 6.48 8.15 11.65
N LEU A 62 7.22 9.11 11.10
CA LEU A 62 8.27 9.85 11.78
C LEU A 62 7.87 11.33 11.76
N GLN A 63 7.68 11.91 12.94
CA GLN A 63 7.31 13.31 13.09
C GLN A 63 8.51 14.15 13.52
N ALA A 64 8.66 15.32 12.92
CA ALA A 64 9.67 16.30 13.27
C ALA A 64 9.05 17.70 13.29
N ASP A 65 9.79 18.68 13.83
CA ASP A 65 9.28 20.04 14.01
C ASP A 65 8.94 20.74 12.68
N SER A 66 9.64 20.37 11.60
CA SER A 66 9.53 21.03 10.29
C SER A 66 8.94 20.15 9.18
N PHE A 67 8.89 18.83 9.37
CA PHE A 67 8.28 17.91 8.43
C PHE A 67 7.78 16.65 9.14
N ASP A 68 6.80 16.00 8.55
CA ASP A 68 6.41 14.64 8.88
C ASP A 68 6.78 13.72 7.71
N LEU A 69 7.13 12.48 8.04
CA LEU A 69 7.41 11.43 7.08
C LEU A 69 6.45 10.26 7.33
N HIS A 70 5.60 10.00 6.35
CA HIS A 70 4.67 8.86 6.37
C HIS A 70 5.19 7.75 5.47
N CYS A 71 5.14 6.51 5.94
CA CYS A 71 5.67 5.35 5.25
C CYS A 71 4.62 4.24 5.17
N PHE A 72 4.54 3.62 3.99
CA PHE A 72 3.76 2.43 3.72
C PHE A 72 4.69 1.36 3.15
N GLN A 73 4.68 0.19 3.77
CA GLN A 73 5.39 -0.99 3.27
C GLN A 73 4.39 -1.99 2.69
N SER A 74 4.59 -2.37 1.43
CA SER A 74 3.84 -3.44 0.79
C SER A 74 4.29 -4.83 1.28
N LEU A 75 3.43 -5.84 1.09
CA LEU A 75 3.73 -7.23 1.44
C LEU A 75 4.95 -7.80 0.70
N THR A 76 5.26 -7.26 -0.50
CA THR A 76 6.45 -7.65 -1.28
C THR A 76 7.74 -7.03 -0.75
N GLY A 77 7.64 -6.09 0.19
CA GLY A 77 8.79 -5.42 0.84
C GLY A 77 9.18 -4.07 0.25
N THR A 78 8.53 -3.63 -0.84
CA THR A 78 8.68 -2.28 -1.41
C THR A 78 8.08 -1.25 -0.45
N LYS A 79 8.83 -0.18 -0.17
CA LYS A 79 8.47 0.89 0.75
C LYS A 79 8.19 2.17 -0.03
N PHE A 80 7.10 2.82 0.33
CA PHE A 80 6.64 4.09 -0.22
C PHE A 80 6.61 5.07 0.93
N PHE A 81 7.32 6.17 0.83
CA PHE A 81 7.23 7.19 1.86
C PHE A 81 7.22 8.59 1.28
N VAL A 82 6.47 9.47 1.95
CA VAL A 82 6.31 10.87 1.61
C VAL A 82 6.86 11.73 2.72
N VAL A 83 7.50 12.83 2.35
CA VAL A 83 7.87 13.91 3.27
C VAL A 83 6.88 15.04 3.05
N CYS A 84 6.25 15.52 4.11
CA CYS A 84 5.20 16.53 4.05
C CYS A 84 5.24 17.52 5.22
N GLU A 85 4.40 18.55 5.16
CA GLU A 85 4.19 19.50 6.25
C GLU A 85 3.74 18.78 7.55
N PRO A 86 4.22 19.22 8.74
CA PRO A 86 3.81 18.65 10.01
C PRO A 86 2.29 18.69 10.22
N GLY A 87 1.73 17.63 10.79
CA GLY A 87 0.31 17.52 11.09
C GLY A 87 -0.57 17.21 9.87
N THR A 88 0.04 16.84 8.75
CA THR A 88 -0.70 16.38 7.57
C THR A 88 -1.38 15.04 7.84
N GLN A 89 -2.70 14.98 7.62
CA GLN A 89 -3.49 13.76 7.79
C GLN A 89 -3.73 13.06 6.45
N HIS A 90 -4.24 11.82 6.49
CA HIS A 90 -4.66 11.04 5.31
C HIS A 90 -3.56 10.59 4.33
N MET A 91 -2.28 10.72 4.69
CA MET A 91 -1.17 10.27 3.85
C MET A 91 -1.14 8.75 3.63
N GLU A 92 -1.65 7.95 4.57
CA GLU A 92 -1.73 6.49 4.42
C GLU A 92 -2.62 6.09 3.23
N GLY A 93 -3.76 6.77 3.06
CA GLY A 93 -4.67 6.54 1.93
C GLY A 93 -4.02 6.91 0.60
N LEU A 94 -3.33 8.05 0.56
CA LEU A 94 -2.56 8.46 -0.61
C LEU A 94 -1.46 7.45 -0.97
N LEU A 95 -0.68 6.97 0.02
CA LEU A 95 0.37 5.99 -0.20
C LEU A 95 -0.17 4.65 -0.73
N LYS A 96 -1.33 4.20 -0.24
CA LYS A 96 -2.02 3.01 -0.77
C LYS A 96 -2.47 3.21 -2.22
N PHE A 97 -3.02 4.39 -2.54
CA PHE A 97 -3.38 4.73 -3.91
C PHE A 97 -2.15 4.80 -4.84
N ILE A 98 -1.04 5.35 -4.37
CA ILE A 98 0.23 5.34 -5.11
C ILE A 98 0.72 3.92 -5.37
N TYR A 99 0.55 3.02 -4.40
CA TYR A 99 0.85 1.60 -4.59
C TYR A 99 -0.03 0.98 -5.68
N GLU A 100 -1.33 1.27 -5.74
CA GLU A 100 -2.21 0.82 -6.84
C GLU A 100 -1.67 1.31 -8.20
N LEU A 101 -1.35 2.60 -8.33
CA LEU A 101 -0.74 3.16 -9.55
C LEU A 101 0.57 2.46 -9.93
N TYR A 102 1.41 2.14 -8.93
CA TYR A 102 2.65 1.40 -9.14
C TYR A 102 2.36 0.00 -9.68
N THR A 103 1.39 -0.72 -9.12
CA THR A 103 1.02 -2.05 -9.61
C THR A 103 0.46 -2.00 -11.04
N ASP A 104 -0.33 -0.98 -11.37
CA ASP A 104 -1.00 -0.88 -12.67
C ASP A 104 -0.07 -0.43 -13.80
N TYR A 105 0.79 0.56 -13.55
CA TYR A 105 1.60 1.16 -14.60
C TYR A 105 3.03 0.63 -14.64
N VAL A 106 3.56 0.15 -13.52
CA VAL A 106 4.95 -0.28 -13.42
C VAL A 106 5.04 -1.80 -13.47
N LEU A 107 4.31 -2.52 -12.61
CA LEU A 107 4.41 -3.99 -12.56
C LEU A 107 3.76 -4.69 -13.76
N LYS A 108 2.74 -4.09 -14.38
CA LYS A 108 2.13 -4.63 -15.62
C LYS A 108 2.92 -4.26 -16.88
N ASN A 109 3.96 -3.42 -16.79
CA ASN A 109 4.77 -3.07 -17.94
C ASN A 109 5.75 -4.22 -18.25
N PRO A 110 5.64 -4.88 -19.42
CA PRO A 110 6.50 -6.02 -19.77
C PRO A 110 7.98 -5.65 -19.93
N PHE A 111 8.30 -4.35 -20.07
CA PHE A 111 9.66 -3.85 -20.19
C PHE A 111 10.24 -3.34 -18.87
N TYR A 112 9.49 -3.44 -17.77
CA TYR A 112 10.00 -3.07 -16.46
C TYR A 112 10.73 -4.24 -15.81
N GLU A 113 11.98 -3.99 -15.44
CA GLU A 113 12.78 -4.91 -14.63
C GLU A 113 12.66 -4.53 -13.15
N MET A 114 12.40 -5.51 -12.30
CA MET A 114 12.32 -5.32 -10.85
C MET A 114 13.65 -4.76 -10.33
N GLU A 115 13.56 -3.96 -9.27
CA GLU A 115 14.71 -3.30 -8.64
C GLU A 115 15.43 -2.23 -9.48
N MET A 116 15.01 -2.01 -10.73
CA MET A 116 15.52 -0.92 -11.57
C MET A 116 14.73 0.38 -11.37
N PRO A 117 15.35 1.55 -11.66
CA PRO A 117 14.66 2.83 -11.61
C PRO A 117 13.43 2.87 -12.53
N ILE A 118 12.32 3.37 -12.00
CA ILE A 118 11.05 3.48 -12.73
C ILE A 118 11.17 4.62 -13.74
N ARG A 119 11.02 4.29 -15.03
CA ARG A 119 11.01 5.24 -16.16
C ARG A 119 9.70 5.13 -16.95
N CYS A 120 8.58 5.18 -16.23
CA CYS A 120 7.24 5.06 -16.82
C CYS A 120 6.55 6.43 -16.77
N GLU A 121 6.43 7.08 -17.93
CA GLU A 121 5.81 8.41 -18.03
C GLU A 121 4.34 8.42 -17.58
N LEU A 122 3.61 7.35 -17.90
CA LEU A 122 2.20 7.23 -17.51
C LEU A 122 2.04 7.14 -15.99
N PHE A 123 2.97 6.48 -15.30
CA PHE A 123 3.03 6.47 -13.85
C PHE A 123 3.29 7.89 -13.30
N ASP A 124 4.29 8.60 -13.84
CA ASP A 124 4.61 9.98 -13.45
C ASP A 124 3.41 10.93 -13.58
N ILE A 125 2.69 10.87 -14.70
CA ILE A 125 1.53 11.74 -14.98
C ILE A 125 0.42 11.49 -13.95
N ASN A 126 0.00 10.23 -13.77
CA ASN A 126 -1.07 9.88 -12.85
C ASN A 126 -0.68 10.16 -11.39
N LEU A 127 0.58 9.95 -11.04
CA LEU A 127 1.10 10.25 -9.72
C LEU A 127 1.05 11.76 -9.42
N THR A 128 1.48 12.60 -10.36
CA THR A 128 1.38 14.05 -10.21
C THR A 128 -0.07 14.50 -10.05
N GLN A 129 -1.01 13.89 -10.79
CA GLN A 129 -2.45 14.19 -10.63
C GLN A 129 -2.99 13.76 -9.26
N ALA A 130 -2.57 12.59 -8.76
CA ALA A 130 -2.97 12.09 -7.44
C ALA A 130 -2.56 13.04 -6.32
N VAL A 131 -1.30 13.48 -6.33
CA VAL A 131 -0.75 14.43 -5.35
C VAL A 131 -1.42 15.81 -5.45
N GLN A 132 -1.73 16.28 -6.66
CA GLN A 132 -2.46 17.55 -6.84
C GLN A 132 -3.91 17.48 -6.34
N LYS A 133 -4.58 16.34 -6.51
CA LYS A 133 -5.95 16.14 -6.03
C LYS A 133 -6.02 16.18 -4.51
N ASP A 134 -5.06 15.55 -3.84
CA ASP A 134 -4.96 15.54 -2.37
C ASP A 134 -4.73 16.96 -1.79
N ARG A 135 -3.99 17.80 -2.52
CA ARG A 135 -3.80 19.23 -2.17
C ARG A 135 -5.11 20.04 -2.18
N ASN A 136 -6.17 19.57 -2.85
CA ASN A 136 -7.48 20.24 -2.90
C ASN A 136 -8.62 19.29 -2.44
N PRO A 137 -8.79 19.10 -1.11
CA PRO A 137 -9.77 18.16 -0.56
C PRO A 137 -11.25 18.52 -0.83
N SER A 138 -11.52 19.63 -1.53
CA SER A 138 -12.86 20.10 -1.90
C SER A 138 -13.64 19.18 -2.87
N SER A 139 -13.06 18.05 -3.30
CA SER A 139 -13.70 17.09 -4.22
C SER A 139 -13.73 15.67 -3.66
N SER A 140 -14.25 15.55 -2.44
CA SER A 140 -14.55 14.28 -1.77
C SER A 140 -15.91 13.71 -2.21
N ILE A 141 -16.05 13.30 -3.48
CA ILE A 141 -17.18 12.45 -3.95
C ILE A 141 -16.71 11.51 -5.09
N TRP A 142 -15.80 10.56 -4.80
CA TRP A 142 -15.51 9.49 -5.77
C TRP A 142 -15.45 8.07 -5.17
N TRP A 143 -15.73 7.88 -3.87
CA TRP A 143 -15.81 6.53 -3.28
C TRP A 143 -17.13 5.79 -3.61
N VAL A 144 -18.09 6.45 -4.28
CA VAL A 144 -19.46 5.89 -4.45
C VAL A 144 -19.74 5.35 -5.86
N VAL A 145 -18.86 5.52 -6.85
CA VAL A 145 -19.16 4.96 -8.19
C VAL A 145 -17.96 4.24 -8.79
N GLY A 146 -17.96 2.92 -8.60
CA GLY A 146 -17.61 1.93 -9.63
C GLY A 146 -16.16 1.84 -10.09
N SER A 147 -15.34 1.07 -9.38
CA SER A 147 -14.19 0.40 -10.00
C SER A 147 -14.67 -0.93 -10.62
N PRO A 148 -14.52 -1.17 -11.93
CA PRO A 148 -15.02 -2.37 -12.61
C PRO A 148 -14.10 -3.60 -12.49
N TYR A 149 -13.10 -3.58 -11.60
CA TYR A 149 -12.09 -4.66 -11.48
C TYR A 149 -12.17 -5.46 -10.17
N CYS A 150 -13.35 -5.58 -9.57
CA CYS A 150 -13.58 -6.51 -8.46
C CYS A 150 -14.74 -7.47 -8.80
N ALA A 151 -14.51 -8.33 -9.79
CA ALA A 151 -15.40 -9.45 -10.09
C ALA A 151 -14.56 -10.66 -10.48
N SER A 152 -14.05 -11.38 -9.48
CA SER A 152 -13.78 -12.83 -9.54
C SER A 152 -13.07 -13.28 -8.27
N ALA A 153 -13.83 -13.82 -7.31
CA ALA A 153 -13.44 -14.95 -6.45
C ALA A 153 -14.47 -15.10 -5.33
N GLN A 154 -15.61 -15.73 -5.64
CA GLN A 154 -16.46 -16.42 -4.68
C GLN A 154 -17.37 -17.36 -5.49
N ASP A 155 -16.82 -18.50 -5.90
CA ASP A 155 -17.58 -19.68 -6.33
C ASP A 155 -17.12 -20.84 -5.45
N GLY A 156 -18.08 -21.48 -4.77
CA GLY A 156 -17.84 -22.75 -4.07
C GLY A 156 -18.45 -22.88 -2.68
N ALA A 157 -19.73 -22.56 -2.50
CA ALA A 157 -20.54 -23.15 -1.42
C ALA A 157 -22.04 -23.01 -1.75
N ASP A 158 -22.56 -23.92 -2.56
CA ASP A 158 -23.99 -24.23 -2.66
C ASP A 158 -24.06 -25.75 -2.90
N SER A 159 -24.40 -26.53 -1.87
CA SER A 159 -25.76 -26.96 -1.50
C SER A 159 -26.20 -28.17 -2.34
N ASP A 160 -25.92 -29.36 -1.80
CA ASP A 160 -26.56 -30.60 -2.23
C ASP A 160 -27.81 -30.82 -1.36
N GLU A 161 -28.97 -30.52 -1.95
CA GLU A 161 -30.31 -30.90 -1.49
C GLU A 161 -30.59 -32.40 -1.74
N ASP A 162 -31.39 -32.95 -0.83
CA ASP A 162 -32.01 -34.27 -0.76
C ASP A 162 -32.38 -34.96 -2.10
N ASP A 163 -32.17 -36.29 -2.17
CA ASP A 163 -33.26 -37.16 -2.61
C ASP A 163 -33.17 -38.65 -2.18
N HIS A 164 -34.36 -39.17 -1.86
CA HIS A 164 -34.84 -40.57 -1.89
C HIS A 164 -34.46 -41.62 -0.80
N GLN A 165 -35.40 -41.75 0.14
CA GLN A 165 -36.27 -42.93 0.41
C GLN A 165 -35.69 -44.31 0.82
N GLN A 166 -36.16 -44.70 2.02
CA GLN A 166 -36.76 -45.99 2.41
C GLN A 166 -35.89 -47.20 2.84
N SER A 167 -36.15 -47.57 4.11
CA SER A 167 -36.48 -48.92 4.60
C SER A 167 -35.36 -49.80 5.18
N ARG A 168 -35.38 -49.94 6.52
CA ARG A 168 -35.24 -51.18 7.34
C ARG A 168 -35.28 -50.79 8.83
N LYS A 169 -36.43 -50.92 9.51
CA LYS A 169 -36.90 -52.07 10.32
C LYS A 169 -36.00 -52.42 11.53
N HIS A 170 -36.68 -52.59 12.68
CA HIS A 170 -36.26 -53.13 13.99
C HIS A 170 -35.52 -52.15 14.92
N GLY A 171 -35.95 -51.87 16.16
CA GLY A 171 -37.05 -52.37 16.97
C GLY A 171 -36.86 -51.78 18.38
N ARG A 172 -37.83 -50.99 18.86
CA ARG A 172 -37.85 -50.48 20.24
C ARG A 172 -38.86 -51.32 21.02
N LYS A 173 -38.35 -52.29 21.77
CA LYS A 173 -39.15 -52.97 22.81
C LYS A 173 -39.30 -52.01 23.97
N GLU A 174 -40.52 -51.59 24.22
CA GLU A 174 -41.00 -51.23 25.55
C GLU A 174 -40.82 -52.44 26.47
N LEU A 175 -40.25 -52.23 27.66
CA LEU A 175 -40.59 -53.03 28.83
C LEU A 175 -40.65 -52.10 30.06
N ARG A 176 -41.89 -51.96 30.49
CA ARG A 176 -42.44 -51.51 31.75
C ARG A 176 -41.91 -52.36 32.92
N ASN A 177 -41.36 -51.73 33.96
CA ASN A 177 -41.92 -51.68 35.33
C ASN A 177 -40.99 -50.88 36.24
#